data_AF-A0A4U0Z8S2-F1
#
_entry.id   AF-A0A4U0Z8S2-F1
#
_cell.length_a   1.000
_cell.length_b   1.000
_cell.length_c   1.000
_cell.angle_alpha   90.00
_cell.angle_beta   90.00
_cell.angle_gamma   90.00
#
_symmetry.space_group_name_H-M   'P 1'
#
loop_
_entity.id
_entity.type
_entity.pdbx_description
1 polymer ?
#
loop_
_entity_poly.entity_id
_entity_poly.type
_entity_poly.pdbx_seq_one_letter_code
_entity_poly.pdbx_strand_id
1 'polypeptide(L)'
;MDFLKKGFLISTPVGLYYFIVYCLTEGIPFPLDLSDLPALLTALGLLCLLISALIISYATLSSYVLLDPLNIGYSKIVSASSFKNIQGNKALLINYSVFYALNPVVLLFLVLSKSEFTSFIMIFNSFFIPLAFSYYSLSPKRQLFKGEWKIDNFTFIKFAKISITFFYINLFSLISGFLAIKYILFSFDLESDAAAIISFSIVYFLSFFIFIPPVEKDISERINELGTKKVLYKELLRYPVSYIYLILFLVSLIPNVSYKTASSAFNILNVGGGVERNYYYSINSKITVPPELLKECVDDKNYCVTKKVVVILSFGGVLYVKDREEGLVYSLPSSHLYMIKSMR
;
A
#
# COMPACT_ATOMS: atom_id res chain seq x y z
N MET A 1 24.39 -4.32 -2.38
CA MET A 1 24.29 -5.74 -1.98
C MET A 1 23.77 -5.91 -0.54
N ASP A 2 24.20 -5.11 0.43
CA ASP A 2 23.71 -5.16 1.83
C ASP A 2 22.23 -4.83 2.03
N PHE A 3 21.66 -3.93 1.21
CA PHE A 3 20.24 -3.57 1.30
C PHE A 3 19.32 -4.75 0.96
N LEU A 4 19.66 -5.51 -0.09
CA LEU A 4 18.91 -6.72 -0.48
C LEU A 4 18.99 -7.79 0.61
N LYS A 5 20.19 -8.06 1.16
CA LYS A 5 20.35 -9.03 2.26
C LYS A 5 19.52 -8.65 3.49
N LYS A 6 19.47 -7.37 3.85
CA LYS A 6 18.64 -6.88 4.97
C LYS A 6 17.14 -6.93 4.65
N GLY A 7 16.76 -6.65 3.42
CA GLY A 7 15.38 -6.80 2.94
C GLY A 7 14.90 -8.25 3.05
N PHE A 8 15.71 -9.22 2.62
CA PHE A 8 15.42 -10.65 2.78
C PHE A 8 15.33 -11.08 4.25
N LEU A 9 16.20 -10.55 5.12
CA LEU A 9 16.14 -10.86 6.55
C LEU A 9 14.88 -10.34 7.24
N ILE A 10 14.34 -9.20 6.80
CA ILE A 10 13.10 -8.64 7.33
C ILE A 10 11.86 -9.29 6.71
N SER A 11 11.94 -9.72 5.44
CA SER A 11 10.80 -10.32 4.75
C SER A 11 10.45 -11.70 5.32
N THR A 12 11.41 -12.52 5.74
CA THR A 12 11.13 -13.85 6.30
C THR A 12 10.25 -13.84 7.55
N PRO A 13 10.53 -13.07 8.63
CA PRO A 13 9.66 -13.03 9.81
C PRO A 13 8.29 -12.42 9.52
N VAL A 14 8.23 -11.43 8.61
CA VAL A 14 6.95 -10.91 8.12
C VAL A 14 6.17 -12.02 7.41
N GLY A 15 6.78 -12.69 6.43
CA GLY A 15 6.16 -13.81 5.72
C GLY A 15 5.72 -14.93 6.64
N LEU A 16 6.50 -15.25 7.68
CA LEU A 16 6.15 -16.23 8.69
C LEU A 16 4.85 -15.86 9.42
N TYR A 17 4.71 -14.61 9.87
CA TYR A 17 3.50 -14.14 10.52
C TYR A 17 2.27 -14.28 9.61
N TYR A 18 2.35 -13.75 8.39
CA TYR A 18 1.25 -13.80 7.42
C TYR A 18 0.88 -15.24 7.07
N PHE A 19 1.88 -16.13 6.95
CA PHE A 19 1.67 -17.54 6.69
C PHE A 19 0.98 -18.26 7.86
N ILE A 20 1.41 -18.01 9.10
CA ILE A 20 0.79 -18.58 10.30
C ILE A 20 -0.68 -18.15 10.39
N VAL A 21 -0.97 -16.85 10.24
CA VAL A 21 -2.34 -16.35 10.28
C VAL A 21 -3.19 -17.00 9.18
N TYR A 22 -2.63 -17.15 7.97
CA TYR A 22 -3.31 -17.82 6.88
C TYR A 22 -3.63 -19.29 7.20
N CYS A 23 -2.64 -20.05 7.68
CA CYS A 23 -2.83 -21.46 8.04
C CYS A 23 -3.87 -21.64 9.14
N LEU A 24 -3.83 -20.80 10.18
CA LEU A 24 -4.79 -20.84 11.30
C LEU A 24 -6.21 -20.51 10.84
N THR A 25 -6.37 -19.51 9.98
CA THR A 25 -7.69 -19.10 9.48
C THR A 25 -8.29 -20.15 8.54
N GLU A 26 -7.46 -20.81 7.74
CA GLU A 26 -7.90 -21.85 6.81
C GLU A 26 -8.03 -23.23 7.47
N GLY A 27 -7.52 -23.41 8.70
CA GLY A 27 -7.54 -24.70 9.40
C GLY A 27 -6.56 -25.73 8.83
N ILE A 28 -5.47 -25.29 8.19
CA ILE A 28 -4.44 -26.20 7.65
C ILE A 28 -3.25 -26.33 8.61
N PRO A 29 -2.65 -27.53 8.73
CA PRO A 29 -1.47 -27.71 9.57
C PRO A 29 -0.27 -26.96 9.01
N PHE A 30 0.53 -26.38 9.89
CA PHE A 30 1.75 -25.66 9.49
C PHE A 30 2.81 -26.65 8.98
N PRO A 31 3.28 -26.52 7.73
CA PRO A 31 4.20 -27.49 7.16
C PRO A 31 5.64 -27.22 7.60
N LEU A 32 6.06 -27.85 8.70
CA LEU A 32 7.40 -27.67 9.30
C LEU A 32 8.52 -28.33 8.50
N ASP A 33 8.23 -29.40 7.76
CA ASP A 33 9.25 -30.32 7.21
C ASP A 33 9.60 -30.07 5.73
N LEU A 34 9.31 -28.88 5.19
CA LEU A 34 9.50 -28.59 3.77
C LEU A 34 10.78 -27.78 3.51
N SER A 35 11.66 -28.33 2.66
CA SER A 35 12.90 -27.66 2.20
C SER A 35 12.66 -26.29 1.58
N ASP A 36 11.50 -26.11 0.96
CA ASP A 36 11.16 -24.93 0.18
C ASP A 36 10.50 -23.83 1.04
N LEU A 37 10.19 -24.13 2.31
CA LEU A 37 9.47 -23.21 3.20
C LEU A 37 10.17 -21.85 3.34
N PRO A 38 11.51 -21.75 3.50
CA PRO A 38 12.18 -20.45 3.58
C PRO A 38 12.01 -19.61 2.30
N ALA A 39 12.00 -20.24 1.13
CA ALA A 39 11.78 -19.55 -0.14
C ALA A 39 10.34 -19.04 -0.27
N LEU A 40 9.36 -19.84 0.17
CA LEU A 40 7.96 -19.41 0.22
C LEU A 40 7.78 -18.24 1.19
N LEU A 41 8.33 -18.32 2.41
CA LEU A 41 8.20 -17.28 3.43
C LEU A 41 8.85 -15.97 2.98
N THR A 42 10.02 -16.02 2.34
CA THR A 42 10.68 -14.83 1.81
C THR A 42 9.89 -14.18 0.67
N ALA A 43 9.38 -14.99 -0.26
CA ALA A 43 8.56 -14.52 -1.39
C ALA A 43 7.22 -13.95 -0.90
N LEU A 44 6.55 -14.65 0.01
CA LEU A 44 5.32 -14.21 0.66
C LEU A 44 5.55 -12.90 1.41
N GLY A 45 6.60 -12.81 2.23
CA GLY A 45 6.93 -11.60 2.96
C GLY A 45 7.20 -10.40 2.05
N LEU A 46 7.93 -10.59 0.95
CA LEU A 46 8.16 -9.54 -0.04
C LEU A 46 6.86 -9.11 -0.73
N LEU A 47 6.02 -10.06 -1.13
CA LEU A 47 4.72 -9.77 -1.74
C LEU A 47 3.78 -9.09 -0.76
N CYS A 48 3.70 -9.50 0.51
CA CYS A 48 2.88 -8.84 1.51
C CYS A 48 3.37 -7.41 1.79
N LEU A 49 4.69 -7.17 1.83
CA LEU A 49 5.27 -5.83 1.93
C LEU A 49 4.97 -4.97 0.67
N LEU A 50 4.99 -5.57 -0.52
CA LEU A 50 4.65 -4.91 -1.78
C LEU A 50 3.14 -4.64 -1.91
N ILE A 51 2.27 -5.57 -1.51
CA ILE A 51 0.81 -5.40 -1.46
C ILE A 51 0.46 -4.33 -0.44
N SER A 52 1.26 -4.19 0.62
CA SER A 52 1.26 -3.03 1.52
C SER A 52 1.81 -1.75 0.84
N ALA A 53 1.74 -1.61 -0.50
CA ALA A 53 2.19 -0.49 -1.35
C ALA A 53 1.79 0.90 -0.84
N LEU A 54 0.77 0.96 0.00
CA LEU A 54 0.41 2.10 0.83
C LEU A 54 1.64 2.66 1.57
N ILE A 55 2.45 1.81 2.20
CA ILE A 55 3.67 2.20 2.92
C ILE A 55 4.73 2.78 1.96
N ILE A 56 4.86 2.24 0.74
CA ILE A 56 5.87 2.69 -0.25
C ILE A 56 5.48 4.05 -0.86
N SER A 57 4.21 4.23 -1.22
CA SER A 57 3.69 5.51 -1.73
C SER A 57 3.76 6.61 -0.65
N TYR A 58 3.43 6.26 0.60
CA TYR A 58 3.61 7.14 1.76
C TYR A 58 5.10 7.49 1.99
N ALA A 59 6.01 6.52 1.88
CA ALA A 59 7.47 6.74 2.01
C ALA A 59 8.00 7.71 0.95
N THR A 60 7.47 7.62 -0.27
CA THR A 60 7.85 8.50 -1.36
C THR A 60 7.33 9.92 -1.12
N LEU A 61 6.08 10.09 -0.69
CA LEU A 61 5.53 11.39 -0.31
C LEU A 61 6.34 12.05 0.82
N SER A 62 6.67 11.27 1.84
CA SER A 62 7.45 11.72 2.98
C SER A 62 8.87 12.16 2.61
N SER A 63 9.49 11.56 1.60
CA SER A 63 10.85 11.93 1.19
C SER A 63 10.89 13.32 0.53
N TYR A 64 9.88 13.68 -0.29
CA TYR A 64 9.75 15.02 -0.87
C TYR A 64 9.58 16.10 0.21
N VAL A 65 8.85 15.80 1.29
CA VAL A 65 8.62 16.73 2.40
C VAL A 65 9.84 16.84 3.33
N LEU A 66 10.48 15.71 3.66
CA LEU A 66 11.58 15.67 4.63
C LEU A 66 12.93 16.06 4.05
N LEU A 67 13.22 15.62 2.82
CA LEU A 67 14.53 15.83 2.18
C LEU A 67 14.57 17.08 1.31
N ASP A 68 13.41 17.61 0.89
CA ASP A 68 13.30 18.77 0.00
C ASP A 68 14.30 18.70 -1.17
N PRO A 69 14.16 17.71 -2.09
CA PRO A 69 15.21 17.38 -3.06
C PRO A 69 15.52 18.51 -4.04
N LEU A 70 14.60 19.46 -4.23
CA LEU A 70 14.79 20.63 -5.09
C LEU A 70 15.23 21.89 -4.33
N ASN A 71 15.45 21.76 -3.01
CA ASN A 71 15.85 22.81 -2.09
C ASN A 71 14.96 24.06 -2.22
N ILE A 72 13.64 23.85 -2.18
CA ILE A 72 12.67 24.93 -2.32
C ILE A 72 12.45 25.69 -1.00
N GLY A 73 12.90 25.13 0.13
CA GLY A 73 12.58 25.63 1.46
C GLY A 73 11.16 25.27 1.85
N TYR A 74 10.79 23.99 1.68
CA TYR A 74 9.41 23.48 1.87
C TYR A 74 8.75 24.01 3.16
N SER A 75 9.44 23.92 4.30
CA SER A 75 8.97 24.41 5.60
C SER A 75 8.49 25.86 5.54
N LYS A 76 9.31 26.75 4.97
CA LYS A 76 9.03 28.20 4.85
C LYS A 76 7.87 28.49 3.91
N ILE A 77 7.68 27.68 2.87
CA ILE A 77 6.61 27.86 1.89
C ILE A 77 5.25 27.44 2.46
N VAL A 78 5.17 26.29 3.14
CA VAL A 78 3.90 25.75 3.63
C VAL A 78 3.43 26.44 4.92
N SER A 79 4.34 26.96 5.75
CA SER A 79 3.97 27.75 6.94
C SER A 79 3.71 29.23 6.66
N ALA A 80 3.84 29.69 5.41
CA ALA A 80 3.63 31.09 5.06
C ALA A 80 2.14 31.41 4.89
N SER A 81 1.69 32.50 5.50
CA SER A 81 0.30 32.97 5.45
C SER A 81 0.24 34.45 5.05
N SER A 82 -0.76 34.78 4.23
CA SER A 82 -1.08 36.17 3.85
C SER A 82 -1.90 36.92 4.90
N PHE A 83 -2.36 36.25 5.96
CA PHE A 83 -3.16 36.85 7.02
C PHE A 83 -2.27 37.25 8.21
N LYS A 84 -2.37 38.52 8.61
CA LYS A 84 -1.53 39.16 9.65
C LYS A 84 -1.52 38.42 11.00
N ASN A 85 -2.59 37.69 11.32
CA ASN A 85 -2.80 37.01 12.61
C ASN A 85 -2.62 35.48 12.55
N ILE A 86 -2.27 34.91 11.40
CA ILE A 86 -2.13 33.47 11.21
C ILE A 86 -0.69 33.18 10.83
N GLN A 87 0.08 32.57 11.74
CA GLN A 87 1.48 32.19 11.52
C GLN A 87 1.75 30.77 12.07
N GLY A 88 2.85 30.16 11.61
CA GLY A 88 3.29 28.84 12.07
C GLY A 88 2.29 27.72 11.77
N ASN A 89 2.02 26.86 12.76
CA ASN A 89 1.17 25.68 12.60
C ASN A 89 -0.27 26.00 12.13
N LYS A 90 -0.80 27.19 12.44
CA LYS A 90 -2.13 27.61 11.97
C LYS A 90 -2.14 27.91 10.47
N ALA A 91 -1.09 28.55 9.96
CA ALA A 91 -0.92 28.81 8.52
C ALA A 91 -0.75 27.51 7.75
N LEU A 92 0.04 26.58 8.30
CA LEU A 92 0.23 25.23 7.78
C LEU A 92 -1.10 24.49 7.61
N LEU A 93 -1.95 24.50 8.65
CA LEU A 93 -3.23 23.79 8.65
C LEU A 93 -4.21 24.36 7.60
N ILE A 94 -4.24 25.68 7.43
CA ILE A 94 -5.08 26.33 6.40
C ILE A 94 -4.56 26.02 5.00
N ASN A 95 -3.26 26.18 4.76
CA ASN A 95 -2.67 25.88 3.46
C ASN A 95 -2.84 24.39 3.11
N TYR A 96 -2.68 23.49 4.09
CA TYR A 96 -3.00 22.08 3.94
C TYR A 96 -4.46 21.88 3.51
N SER A 97 -5.40 22.42 4.30
CA SER A 97 -6.84 22.25 4.07
C SER A 97 -7.27 22.73 2.69
N VAL A 98 -6.80 23.91 2.27
CA VAL A 98 -7.21 24.54 1.02
C VAL A 98 -6.56 23.89 -0.21
N PHE A 99 -5.26 23.60 -0.16
CA PHE A 99 -4.51 23.22 -1.36
C PHE A 99 -4.20 21.73 -1.49
N TYR A 100 -4.21 20.98 -0.39
CA TYR A 100 -3.89 19.54 -0.40
C TYR A 100 -5.10 18.70 -0.05
N ALA A 101 -5.92 19.20 0.85
CA ALA A 101 -6.97 18.41 1.48
C ALA A 101 -8.31 18.52 0.72
N LEU A 102 -8.61 19.69 0.15
CA LEU A 102 -9.81 19.89 -0.66
C LEU A 102 -9.84 18.98 -1.90
N ASN A 103 -8.67 18.68 -2.47
CA ASN A 103 -8.54 17.88 -3.70
C ASN A 103 -9.07 16.45 -3.60
N PRO A 104 -8.59 15.62 -2.66
CA PRO A 104 -9.09 14.27 -2.50
C PRO A 104 -10.56 14.26 -2.05
N VAL A 105 -11.04 15.26 -1.30
CA VAL A 105 -12.46 15.37 -0.89
C VAL A 105 -13.37 15.64 -2.08
N VAL A 106 -12.99 16.58 -2.95
CA VAL A 106 -13.71 16.85 -4.20
C VAL A 106 -13.72 15.61 -5.09
N LEU A 107 -12.59 14.89 -5.17
CA LEU A 107 -12.48 13.65 -5.93
C LEU A 107 -13.43 12.56 -5.38
N LEU A 108 -13.47 12.35 -4.07
CA LEU A 108 -14.40 11.41 -3.44
C LEU A 108 -15.85 11.77 -3.77
N PHE A 109 -16.22 13.05 -3.64
CA PHE A 109 -17.57 13.53 -3.95
C PHE A 109 -17.95 13.28 -5.43
N LEU A 110 -17.02 13.50 -6.36
CA LEU A 110 -17.23 13.26 -7.79
C LEU A 110 -17.39 11.77 -8.13
N VAL A 111 -16.60 10.91 -7.48
CA VAL A 111 -16.72 9.46 -7.62
C VAL A 111 -18.07 8.97 -7.07
N LEU A 112 -18.48 9.43 -5.89
CA LEU A 112 -19.76 9.05 -5.28
C LEU A 112 -20.97 9.56 -6.07
N SER A 113 -20.87 10.75 -6.66
CA SER A 113 -21.93 11.32 -7.51
C SER A 113 -21.98 10.71 -8.92
N LYS A 114 -21.10 9.75 -9.24
CA LYS A 114 -20.98 9.11 -10.57
C LYS A 114 -20.88 10.14 -11.70
N SER A 115 -20.16 11.23 -11.45
CA SER A 115 -20.02 12.30 -12.44
C SER A 115 -19.16 11.84 -13.63
N GLU A 116 -19.65 12.05 -14.85
CA GLU A 116 -18.91 11.78 -16.09
C GLU A 116 -17.61 12.61 -16.20
N PHE A 117 -17.54 13.73 -15.49
CA PHE A 117 -16.40 14.65 -15.52
C PHE A 117 -15.32 14.34 -14.47
N THR A 118 -15.45 13.25 -13.71
CA THR A 118 -14.53 12.91 -12.60
C THR A 118 -13.07 12.91 -13.04
N SER A 119 -12.75 12.25 -14.15
CA SER A 119 -11.38 12.16 -14.68
C SER A 119 -10.83 13.52 -15.12
N PHE A 120 -11.67 14.34 -15.76
CA PHE A 120 -11.29 15.67 -16.23
C PHE A 120 -10.99 16.60 -15.06
N ILE A 121 -11.89 16.64 -14.06
CA ILE A 121 -11.73 17.46 -12.86
C ILE A 121 -10.49 17.00 -12.08
N MET A 122 -10.22 15.69 -12.01
CA MET A 122 -9.01 15.13 -11.40
C MET A 122 -7.73 15.68 -12.06
N ILE A 123 -7.64 15.59 -13.38
CA ILE A 123 -6.46 16.05 -14.13
C ILE A 123 -6.31 17.56 -13.95
N PHE A 124 -7.40 18.30 -14.12
CA PHE A 124 -7.42 19.75 -13.96
C PHE A 124 -6.91 20.16 -12.57
N ASN A 125 -7.50 19.60 -11.52
CA ASN A 125 -7.10 19.89 -10.14
C ASN A 125 -5.67 19.48 -9.81
N SER A 126 -5.18 18.37 -10.39
CA SER A 126 -3.82 17.89 -10.16
C SER A 126 -2.76 18.85 -10.72
N PHE A 127 -3.07 19.56 -11.82
CA PHE A 127 -2.16 20.53 -12.43
C PHE A 127 -2.37 21.96 -11.91
N PHE A 128 -3.61 22.43 -11.85
CA PHE A 128 -3.90 23.83 -11.56
C PHE A 128 -3.70 24.20 -10.09
N ILE A 129 -3.98 23.30 -9.15
CA ILE A 129 -3.83 23.60 -7.71
C ILE A 129 -2.36 23.76 -7.30
N PRO A 130 -1.43 22.89 -7.71
CA PRO A 130 0.00 23.13 -7.46
C PRO A 130 0.51 24.43 -8.10
N LEU A 131 0.06 24.78 -9.30
CA LEU A 131 0.41 26.04 -9.96
C LEU A 131 -0.13 27.24 -9.21
N ALA A 132 -1.41 27.21 -8.82
CA ALA A 132 -2.07 28.25 -8.05
C ALA A 132 -1.42 28.42 -6.67
N PHE A 133 -1.10 27.31 -5.99
CA PHE A 133 -0.37 27.33 -4.72
C PHE A 133 1.03 27.91 -4.89
N SER A 134 1.75 27.53 -5.94
CA SER A 134 3.09 28.05 -6.24
C SER A 134 3.07 29.55 -6.51
N TYR A 135 2.09 30.03 -7.28
CA TYR A 135 1.88 31.44 -7.55
C TYR A 135 1.49 32.20 -6.26
N TYR A 136 0.52 31.68 -5.51
CA TYR A 136 0.15 32.19 -4.19
C TYR A 136 1.37 32.25 -3.27
N SER A 137 2.24 31.24 -3.33
CA SER A 137 3.41 31.11 -2.47
C SER A 137 4.49 32.17 -2.68
N LEU A 138 4.61 32.61 -3.92
CA LEU A 138 5.62 33.56 -4.38
C LEU A 138 5.08 34.99 -4.54
N SER A 139 3.78 35.21 -4.34
CA SER A 139 3.17 36.52 -4.54
C SER A 139 3.75 37.59 -3.59
N PRO A 140 4.11 38.79 -4.09
CA PRO A 140 4.85 39.81 -3.35
C PRO A 140 4.14 40.38 -2.12
N LYS A 141 2.80 40.22 -1.99
CA LYS A 141 2.07 40.59 -0.76
C LYS A 141 2.49 39.77 0.47
N ARG A 142 3.21 38.65 0.29
CA ARG A 142 3.79 37.84 1.37
C ARG A 142 5.10 38.39 1.94
N GLN A 143 5.78 39.31 1.23
CA GLN A 143 7.18 39.67 1.49
C GLN A 143 7.38 41.06 2.12
N LEU A 144 6.31 41.80 2.38
CA LEU A 144 6.38 43.17 2.93
C LEU A 144 6.67 43.24 4.44
N PHE A 145 6.63 42.14 5.18
CA PHE A 145 6.62 42.17 6.66
C PHE A 145 7.86 41.61 7.36
N LYS A 146 8.87 41.14 6.62
CA LYS A 146 10.21 40.93 7.16
C LYS A 146 11.19 41.54 6.17
N GLY A 147 11.60 42.77 6.49
CA GLY A 147 12.63 43.48 5.73
C GLY A 147 13.87 42.61 5.56
N GLU A 148 14.48 42.76 4.39
CA GLU A 148 15.47 41.85 3.79
C GLU A 148 14.74 40.64 3.16
N TRP A 149 14.46 40.62 1.85
CA TRP A 149 15.42 40.66 0.75
C TRP A 149 14.86 41.31 -0.53
N LYS A 150 15.80 41.75 -1.38
CA LYS A 150 15.63 42.44 -2.67
C LYS A 150 14.54 41.84 -3.57
N ILE A 151 13.90 42.74 -4.31
CA ILE A 151 12.77 42.58 -5.25
C ILE A 151 13.10 41.66 -6.47
N ASP A 152 14.32 41.13 -6.59
CA ASP A 152 14.80 40.36 -7.76
C ASP A 152 14.47 38.86 -7.77
N ASN A 153 13.68 38.34 -6.82
CA ASN A 153 13.62 36.90 -6.52
C ASN A 153 12.44 36.09 -7.10
N PHE A 154 11.58 36.67 -7.96
CA PHE A 154 10.67 35.86 -8.79
C PHE A 154 11.42 35.38 -10.03
N THR A 155 12.23 34.33 -9.88
CA THR A 155 12.77 33.62 -11.03
C THR A 155 11.77 32.54 -11.47
N PHE A 156 11.51 32.48 -12.77
CA PHE A 156 10.72 31.40 -13.36
C PHE A 156 11.22 30.01 -12.91
N ILE A 157 12.54 29.88 -12.71
CA ILE A 157 13.18 28.67 -12.19
C ILE A 157 12.68 28.30 -10.79
N LYS A 158 12.56 29.27 -9.87
CA LYS A 158 12.05 29.03 -8.51
C LYS A 158 10.57 28.66 -8.53
N PHE A 159 9.77 29.35 -9.34
CA PHE A 159 8.35 29.01 -9.56
C PHE A 159 8.19 27.58 -10.12
N ALA A 160 9.01 27.21 -11.11
CA ALA A 160 8.99 25.88 -11.72
C ALA A 160 9.37 24.79 -10.71
N LYS A 161 10.45 24.99 -9.92
CA LYS A 161 10.85 24.03 -8.87
C LYS A 161 9.75 23.81 -7.83
N ILE A 162 9.13 24.89 -7.37
CA ILE A 162 8.03 24.82 -6.39
C ILE A 162 6.82 24.10 -6.98
N SER A 163 6.44 24.45 -8.22
CA SER A 163 5.33 23.82 -8.93
C SER A 163 5.55 22.33 -9.16
N ILE A 164 6.75 21.92 -9.55
CA ILE A 164 7.11 20.52 -9.75
C ILE A 164 7.03 19.75 -8.43
N THR A 165 7.61 20.28 -7.35
CA THR A 165 7.55 19.64 -6.03
C THR A 165 6.11 19.43 -5.59
N PHE A 166 5.26 20.44 -5.68
CA PHE A 166 3.88 20.33 -5.25
C PHE A 166 2.99 19.51 -6.19
N PHE A 167 3.33 19.46 -7.47
CA PHE A 167 2.71 18.52 -8.41
C PHE A 167 2.97 17.07 -8.01
N TYR A 168 4.24 16.70 -7.77
CA TYR A 168 4.58 15.35 -7.33
C TYR A 168 3.98 15.00 -5.96
N ILE A 169 4.01 15.93 -5.02
CA ILE A 169 3.38 15.75 -3.71
C ILE A 169 1.88 15.47 -3.87
N ASN A 170 1.18 16.26 -4.69
CA ASN A 170 -0.25 16.05 -4.95
C ASN A 170 -0.51 14.69 -5.63
N LEU A 171 0.27 14.35 -6.67
CA LEU A 171 0.16 13.08 -7.39
C LEU A 171 0.35 11.87 -6.46
N PHE A 172 1.42 11.85 -5.66
CA PHE A 172 1.69 10.75 -4.73
C PHE A 172 0.68 10.72 -3.58
N SER A 173 0.15 11.87 -3.15
CA SER A 173 -0.96 11.93 -2.18
C SER A 173 -2.24 11.30 -2.73
N LEU A 174 -2.57 11.53 -4.00
CA LEU A 174 -3.75 10.94 -4.63
C LEU A 174 -3.58 9.43 -4.84
N ILE A 175 -2.43 8.99 -5.35
CA ILE A 175 -2.13 7.56 -5.53
C ILE A 175 -2.18 6.83 -4.19
N SER A 176 -1.55 7.39 -3.16
CA SER A 176 -1.53 6.79 -1.83
C SER A 176 -2.92 6.74 -1.18
N GLY A 177 -3.74 7.78 -1.33
CA GLY A 177 -5.13 7.79 -0.88
C GLY A 177 -5.98 6.74 -1.59
N PHE A 178 -5.87 6.63 -2.92
CA PHE A 178 -6.58 5.62 -3.70
C PHE A 178 -6.21 4.19 -3.30
N LEU A 179 -4.89 3.92 -3.19
CA LEU A 179 -4.39 2.62 -2.73
C LEU A 179 -4.86 2.30 -1.32
N ALA A 180 -4.90 3.30 -0.42
CA ALA A 180 -5.37 3.13 0.95
C ALA A 180 -6.86 2.75 1.03
N ILE A 181 -7.72 3.45 0.28
CA ILE A 181 -9.16 3.11 0.22
C ILE A 181 -9.33 1.70 -0.33
N LYS A 182 -8.69 1.37 -1.47
CA LYS A 182 -8.79 0.03 -2.06
C LYS A 182 -8.31 -1.05 -1.11
N TYR A 183 -7.22 -0.81 -0.38
CA TYR A 183 -6.70 -1.74 0.61
C TYR A 183 -7.65 -1.93 1.79
N ILE A 184 -8.25 -0.86 2.32
CA ILE A 184 -9.23 -0.94 3.41
C ILE A 184 -10.50 -1.66 2.97
N LEU A 185 -11.07 -1.29 1.82
CA LEU A 185 -12.25 -1.96 1.26
C LEU A 185 -12.00 -3.45 1.05
N PHE A 186 -10.85 -3.79 0.46
CA PHE A 186 -10.41 -5.17 0.29
C PHE A 186 -10.27 -5.91 1.62
N SER A 187 -9.64 -5.28 2.62
CA SER A 187 -9.30 -5.94 3.88
C SER A 187 -10.52 -6.18 4.77
N PHE A 188 -11.51 -5.30 4.75
CA PHE A 188 -12.66 -5.36 5.65
C PHE A 188 -13.99 -5.80 4.99
N ASP A 189 -14.00 -6.15 3.70
CA ASP A 189 -15.23 -6.49 2.93
C ASP A 189 -16.35 -5.45 3.13
N LEU A 190 -15.96 -4.18 3.15
CA LEU A 190 -16.90 -3.09 3.36
C LEU A 190 -17.62 -2.80 2.04
N GLU A 191 -18.83 -3.33 1.88
CA GLU A 191 -19.68 -3.05 0.71
C GLU A 191 -20.48 -1.75 0.84
N SER A 192 -20.45 -1.10 2.01
CA SER A 192 -21.22 0.11 2.27
C SER A 192 -20.47 1.39 1.88
N ASP A 193 -21.14 2.27 1.13
CA ASP A 193 -20.66 3.62 0.80
C ASP A 193 -20.31 4.43 2.06
N ALA A 194 -21.05 4.26 3.16
CA ALA A 194 -20.79 4.94 4.43
C ALA A 194 -19.44 4.54 5.03
N ALA A 195 -19.09 3.25 4.94
CA ALA A 195 -17.82 2.75 5.42
C ALA A 195 -16.65 3.21 4.55
N ALA A 196 -16.85 3.36 3.24
CA ALA A 196 -15.87 3.96 2.34
C ALA A 196 -15.59 5.43 2.69
N ILE A 197 -16.64 6.21 3.00
CA ILE A 197 -16.51 7.63 3.41
C ILE A 197 -15.76 7.77 4.74
N ILE A 198 -16.09 6.94 5.73
CA ILE A 198 -15.41 6.94 7.04
C ILE A 198 -13.93 6.56 6.87
N SER A 199 -13.65 5.50 6.10
CA SER A 199 -12.30 5.05 5.80
C SER A 199 -11.48 6.14 5.09
N PHE A 200 -12.07 6.80 4.11
CA PHE A 200 -11.45 7.93 3.44
C PHE A 200 -11.14 9.08 4.41
N SER A 201 -12.07 9.42 5.31
CA SER A 201 -11.89 10.50 6.29
C SER A 201 -10.75 10.21 7.28
N ILE A 202 -10.59 8.94 7.69
CA ILE A 202 -9.49 8.49 8.55
C ILE A 202 -8.16 8.59 7.80
N VAL A 203 -8.09 8.05 6.58
CA VAL A 203 -6.89 8.12 5.72
C VAL A 203 -6.49 9.56 5.47
N TYR A 204 -7.48 10.42 5.19
CA TYR A 204 -7.31 11.86 5.03
C TYR A 204 -6.70 12.51 6.27
N PHE A 205 -7.27 12.27 7.46
CA PHE A 205 -6.76 12.84 8.70
C PHE A 205 -5.32 12.38 8.99
N LEU A 206 -5.00 11.11 8.73
CA LEU A 206 -3.65 10.59 8.87
C LEU A 206 -2.70 11.26 7.87
N SER A 207 -3.11 11.46 6.61
CA SER A 207 -2.25 12.07 5.60
C SER A 207 -1.73 13.46 6.01
N PHE A 208 -2.47 14.24 6.82
CA PHE A 208 -2.05 15.56 7.32
C PHE A 208 -0.68 15.56 7.99
N PHE A 209 -0.39 14.57 8.84
CA PHE A 209 0.86 14.54 9.60
C PHE A 209 2.09 14.35 8.71
N ILE A 210 1.92 13.92 7.46
CA ILE A 210 3.00 13.80 6.48
C ILE A 210 3.46 15.16 5.98
N PHE A 211 2.53 16.11 5.88
CA PHE A 211 2.79 17.45 5.36
C PHE A 211 3.37 18.39 6.42
N ILE A 212 3.46 17.94 7.68
CA ILE A 212 4.07 18.73 8.75
C ILE A 212 5.58 18.74 8.54
N PRO A 213 6.18 19.89 8.18
CA PRO A 213 7.61 19.97 8.01
C PRO A 213 8.31 19.75 9.35
N PRO A 214 9.49 19.12 9.35
CA PRO A 214 10.30 19.00 10.55
C PRO A 214 10.86 20.36 10.96
N VAL A 215 10.95 20.62 12.28
CA VAL A 215 11.52 21.86 12.85
C VAL A 215 12.90 22.13 12.24
N GLU A 216 13.12 23.37 11.79
CA GLU A 216 14.28 23.77 10.98
C GLU A 216 15.61 23.42 11.67
N LYS A 217 16.44 22.63 10.96
CA LYS A 217 17.90 22.58 11.08
C LYS A 217 18.46 22.86 9.68
N ASP A 218 19.64 23.46 9.58
CA ASP A 218 20.25 23.79 8.30
C ASP A 218 20.45 22.53 7.43
N ILE A 219 20.20 22.67 6.13
CA ILE A 219 20.20 21.55 5.15
C ILE A 219 21.60 20.92 5.05
N SER A 220 22.65 21.73 5.18
CA SER A 220 24.05 21.30 5.23
C SER A 220 24.38 20.51 6.50
N GLU A 221 23.83 20.90 7.65
CA GLU A 221 23.95 20.12 8.90
C GLU A 221 23.18 18.80 8.79
N ARG A 222 21.96 18.81 8.23
CA ARG A 222 21.19 17.58 8.00
C ARG A 222 21.89 16.60 7.08
N ILE A 223 22.43 17.04 5.94
CA ILE A 223 23.10 16.15 4.98
C ILE A 223 24.41 15.58 5.57
N ASN A 224 25.14 16.37 6.36
CA ASN A 224 26.32 15.89 7.08
C ASN A 224 25.97 14.94 8.24
N GLU A 225 24.87 15.17 8.97
CA GLU A 225 24.35 14.26 10.00
C GLU A 225 23.79 12.95 9.39
N LEU A 226 23.13 13.03 8.22
CA LEU A 226 22.56 11.91 7.44
C LEU A 226 23.62 10.88 7.00
N GLY A 227 24.91 11.24 6.98
CA GLY A 227 26.01 10.29 6.75
C GLY A 227 26.19 9.26 7.87
N THR A 228 25.65 9.52 9.07
CA THR A 228 25.77 8.61 10.22
C THR A 228 24.48 7.83 10.47
N LYS A 229 24.48 6.53 10.12
CA LYS A 229 23.32 5.60 10.24
C LYS A 229 22.58 5.64 11.60
N LYS A 230 23.27 5.99 12.70
CA LYS A 230 22.69 6.04 14.06
C LYS A 230 21.86 7.30 14.34
N VAL A 231 22.17 8.44 13.71
CA VAL A 231 21.43 9.70 13.91
C VAL A 231 20.12 9.69 13.12
N LEU A 232 20.17 9.11 11.92
CA LEU A 232 19.04 8.96 10.99
C LEU A 232 17.81 8.30 11.60
N TYR A 233 17.98 7.18 12.31
CA TYR A 233 16.86 6.44 12.91
C TYR A 233 16.21 7.22 14.06
N LYS A 234 17.03 7.89 14.88
CA LYS A 234 16.55 8.68 16.03
C LYS A 234 15.84 9.96 15.60
N GLU A 235 16.27 10.56 14.49
CA GLU A 235 15.55 11.69 13.89
C GLU A 235 14.29 11.24 13.14
N LEU A 236 14.31 10.10 12.43
CA LEU A 236 13.12 9.60 11.74
C LEU A 236 11.95 9.34 12.70
N LEU A 237 12.23 8.74 13.86
CA LEU A 237 11.24 8.48 14.91
C LEU A 237 10.69 9.74 15.58
N ARG A 238 11.36 10.89 15.44
CA ARG A 238 10.84 12.18 15.93
C ARG A 238 9.80 12.78 14.98
N TYR A 239 9.73 12.32 13.74
CA TYR A 239 8.80 12.87 12.76
C TYR A 239 7.39 12.28 12.91
N PRO A 240 6.34 13.10 12.79
CA PRO A 240 4.94 12.65 12.87
C PRO A 240 4.62 11.49 11.90
N VAL A 241 5.31 11.47 10.75
CA VAL A 241 5.18 10.42 9.72
C VAL A 241 5.54 9.02 10.25
N SER A 242 6.48 8.92 11.18
CA SER A 242 6.91 7.63 11.74
C SER A 242 5.79 6.92 12.51
N TYR A 243 4.96 7.67 13.23
CA TYR A 243 3.79 7.13 13.92
C TYR A 243 2.75 6.58 12.95
N ILE A 244 2.61 7.20 11.77
CA ILE A 244 1.69 6.70 10.73
C ILE A 244 2.18 5.39 10.15
N TYR A 245 3.48 5.27 9.85
CA TYR A 245 4.02 3.97 9.42
C TYR A 245 3.79 2.88 10.45
N LEU A 246 3.91 3.22 11.74
CA LEU A 246 3.66 2.28 12.82
C LEU A 246 2.17 1.88 12.91
N ILE A 247 1.25 2.84 12.82
CA ILE A 247 -0.20 2.57 12.79
C ILE A 247 -0.57 1.70 11.60
N LEU A 248 -0.09 2.03 10.39
CA LEU A 248 -0.33 1.25 9.18
C LEU A 248 0.23 -0.17 9.30
N PHE A 249 1.42 -0.30 9.88
CA PHE A 249 2.02 -1.59 10.16
C PHE A 249 1.16 -2.40 11.14
N LEU A 250 0.68 -1.80 12.24
CA LEU A 250 -0.21 -2.46 13.19
C LEU A 250 -1.54 -2.89 12.53
N VAL A 251 -2.13 -2.06 11.67
CA VAL A 251 -3.34 -2.41 10.91
C VAL A 251 -3.07 -3.61 10.00
N SER A 252 -1.90 -3.67 9.35
CA SER A 252 -1.51 -4.80 8.49
C SER A 252 -1.40 -6.13 9.24
N LEU A 253 -1.15 -6.07 10.56
CA LEU A 253 -1.06 -7.24 11.43
C LEU A 253 -2.42 -7.71 11.96
N ILE A 254 -3.51 -6.98 11.76
CA ILE A 254 -4.84 -7.43 12.18
C ILE A 254 -5.16 -8.75 11.46
N PRO A 255 -5.60 -9.82 12.15
CA PRO A 255 -5.73 -11.16 11.57
C PRO A 255 -6.51 -11.21 10.24
N ASN A 256 -7.66 -10.53 10.14
CA ASN A 256 -8.45 -10.47 8.90
C ASN A 256 -7.68 -9.81 7.73
N VAL A 257 -6.97 -8.72 8.03
CA VAL A 257 -6.16 -7.97 7.06
C VAL A 257 -4.99 -8.82 6.59
N SER A 258 -4.28 -9.46 7.53
CA SER A 258 -3.15 -10.34 7.24
C SER A 258 -3.58 -11.56 6.42
N TYR A 259 -4.70 -12.20 6.80
CA TYR A 259 -5.27 -13.34 6.08
C TYR A 259 -5.54 -13.00 4.60
N LYS A 260 -6.27 -11.90 4.33
CA LYS A 260 -6.60 -11.52 2.95
C LYS A 260 -5.39 -11.11 2.14
N THR A 261 -4.47 -10.38 2.77
CA THR A 261 -3.19 -9.99 2.15
C THR A 261 -2.37 -11.24 1.77
N ALA A 262 -2.31 -12.24 2.66
CA ALA A 262 -1.65 -13.52 2.39
C ALA A 262 -2.37 -14.32 1.28
N SER A 263 -3.71 -14.36 1.31
CA SER A 263 -4.52 -15.02 0.30
C SER A 263 -4.27 -14.44 -1.10
N SER A 264 -4.27 -13.12 -1.25
CA SER A 264 -3.91 -12.46 -2.51
C SER A 264 -2.48 -12.74 -2.94
N ALA A 265 -1.52 -12.74 -2.01
CA ALA A 265 -0.14 -13.08 -2.34
C ALA A 265 0.00 -14.54 -2.83
N PHE A 266 -0.71 -15.50 -2.23
CA PHE A 266 -0.75 -16.89 -2.68
C PHE A 266 -1.42 -17.07 -4.04
N ASN A 267 -2.46 -16.28 -4.32
CA ASN A 267 -3.11 -16.26 -5.62
C ASN A 267 -2.15 -15.73 -6.71
N ILE A 268 -1.42 -14.66 -6.44
CA ILE A 268 -0.38 -14.12 -7.34
C ILE A 268 0.73 -15.15 -7.59
N LEU A 269 1.17 -15.86 -6.54
CA LEU A 269 2.15 -16.94 -6.66
C LEU A 269 1.57 -18.20 -7.34
N ASN A 270 0.26 -18.23 -7.59
CA ASN A 270 -0.45 -19.35 -8.20
C ASN A 270 -0.30 -20.66 -7.41
N VAL A 271 -0.02 -20.57 -6.10
CA VAL A 271 0.14 -21.69 -5.17
C VAL A 271 -1.01 -21.81 -4.18
N GLY A 272 -2.03 -20.94 -4.24
CA GLY A 272 -3.15 -20.97 -3.29
C GLY A 272 -4.01 -19.72 -3.36
N GLY A 273 -4.69 -19.40 -2.26
CA GLY A 273 -5.44 -18.14 -2.14
C GLY A 273 -6.83 -18.16 -2.78
N GLY A 274 -7.46 -19.34 -2.86
CA GLY A 274 -8.84 -19.50 -3.33
C GLY A 274 -8.97 -19.67 -4.85
N VAL A 275 -7.93 -20.16 -5.53
CA VAL A 275 -7.98 -20.39 -6.98
C VAL A 275 -8.80 -21.64 -7.27
N GLU A 276 -9.84 -21.49 -8.09
CA GLU A 276 -10.66 -22.63 -8.56
C GLU A 276 -9.93 -23.42 -9.65
N ARG A 277 -9.79 -24.73 -9.45
CA ARG A 277 -9.15 -25.63 -10.41
C ARG A 277 -9.86 -26.98 -10.49
N ASN A 278 -9.68 -27.64 -11.64
CA ASN A 278 -10.02 -29.04 -11.81
C ASN A 278 -8.73 -29.85 -11.89
N TYR A 279 -8.75 -31.05 -11.32
CA TYR A 279 -7.64 -31.99 -11.39
C TYR A 279 -8.11 -33.30 -12.02
N TYR A 280 -7.20 -33.99 -12.68
CA TYR A 280 -7.37 -35.39 -13.04
C TYR A 280 -6.27 -36.25 -12.42
N TYR A 281 -6.60 -37.49 -12.10
CA TYR A 281 -5.64 -38.49 -11.62
C TYR A 281 -5.94 -39.83 -12.25
N SER A 282 -4.92 -40.68 -12.37
CA SER A 282 -5.11 -42.04 -12.85
C SER A 282 -5.67 -42.93 -11.74
N ILE A 283 -6.60 -43.83 -12.07
CA ILE A 283 -7.16 -44.81 -11.11
C ILE A 283 -6.03 -45.66 -10.48
N ASN A 284 -4.94 -45.90 -11.23
CA ASN A 284 -3.79 -46.68 -10.77
C ASN A 284 -2.86 -45.94 -9.80
N SER A 285 -3.07 -44.64 -9.57
CA SER A 285 -2.19 -43.80 -8.74
C SER A 285 -2.26 -44.06 -7.23
N LYS A 286 -3.14 -44.97 -6.78
CA LYS A 286 -3.39 -45.31 -5.36
C LYS A 286 -3.71 -44.08 -4.48
N ILE A 287 -4.13 -42.96 -5.08
CA ILE A 287 -4.62 -41.79 -4.34
C ILE A 287 -6.08 -42.02 -3.96
N THR A 288 -6.41 -41.80 -2.70
CA THR A 288 -7.78 -41.73 -2.22
C THR A 288 -8.26 -40.29 -2.30
N VAL A 289 -9.05 -39.97 -3.33
CA VAL A 289 -9.77 -38.70 -3.41
C VAL A 289 -11.17 -38.91 -2.82
N PRO A 290 -11.61 -38.08 -1.86
CA PRO A 290 -12.95 -38.16 -1.30
C PRO A 290 -14.03 -38.09 -2.38
N PRO A 291 -15.10 -38.90 -2.30
CA PRO A 291 -16.13 -38.97 -3.33
C PRO A 291 -16.88 -37.65 -3.54
N GLU A 292 -16.91 -36.78 -2.53
CA GLU A 292 -17.55 -35.46 -2.59
C GLU A 292 -16.86 -34.56 -3.65
N LEU A 293 -15.55 -34.69 -3.79
CA LEU A 293 -14.72 -33.94 -4.74
C LEU A 293 -14.72 -34.54 -6.15
N LEU A 294 -15.27 -35.75 -6.35
CA LEU A 294 -15.27 -36.43 -7.64
C LEU A 294 -16.43 -35.95 -8.52
N LYS A 295 -16.12 -35.69 -9.79
CA LYS A 295 -17.14 -35.37 -10.81
C LYS A 295 -17.47 -36.60 -11.64
N GLU A 296 -16.44 -37.24 -12.20
CA GLU A 296 -16.60 -38.34 -13.15
C GLU A 296 -15.34 -39.20 -13.17
N CYS A 297 -15.52 -40.52 -13.28
CA CYS A 297 -14.45 -41.45 -13.58
C CYS A 297 -14.74 -42.08 -14.94
N VAL A 298 -13.74 -42.06 -15.82
CA VAL A 298 -13.83 -42.63 -17.17
C VAL A 298 -13.02 -43.93 -17.16
N ASP A 299 -13.71 -45.04 -16.93
CA ASP A 299 -13.11 -46.37 -16.79
C ASP A 299 -12.34 -46.78 -18.06
N ASP A 300 -12.88 -46.47 -19.25
CA ASP A 300 -12.23 -46.76 -20.55
C ASP A 300 -10.86 -46.10 -20.73
N LYS A 301 -10.59 -45.01 -20.00
CA LYS A 301 -9.34 -44.22 -20.11
C LYS A 301 -8.53 -44.20 -18.81
N ASN A 302 -8.93 -44.98 -17.80
CA ASN A 302 -8.24 -45.13 -16.51
C ASN A 302 -7.92 -43.80 -15.79
N TYR A 303 -8.81 -42.81 -15.87
CA TYR A 303 -8.67 -41.55 -15.14
C TYR A 303 -9.97 -41.08 -14.50
N CYS A 304 -9.84 -40.35 -13.40
CA CYS A 304 -10.93 -39.66 -12.71
C CYS A 304 -10.68 -38.15 -12.72
N VAL A 305 -11.76 -37.37 -12.72
CA VAL A 305 -11.75 -35.90 -12.74
C VAL A 305 -12.48 -35.37 -11.52
N THR A 306 -11.87 -34.39 -10.85
CA THR A 306 -12.50 -33.70 -9.72
C THR A 306 -13.50 -32.65 -10.21
N LYS A 307 -14.46 -32.30 -9.36
CA LYS A 307 -15.24 -31.06 -9.50
C LYS A 307 -14.30 -29.84 -9.42
N LYS A 308 -14.85 -28.65 -9.68
CA LYS A 308 -14.14 -27.39 -9.41
C LYS A 308 -13.90 -27.27 -7.92
N VAL A 309 -12.65 -27.47 -7.51
CA VAL A 309 -12.22 -27.36 -6.13
C VAL A 309 -11.52 -26.02 -5.89
N VAL A 310 -11.70 -25.47 -4.70
CA VAL A 310 -11.04 -24.24 -4.28
C VAL A 310 -9.70 -24.61 -3.67
N VAL A 311 -8.59 -24.24 -4.33
CA VAL A 311 -7.24 -24.51 -3.84
C VAL A 311 -6.89 -23.49 -2.77
N ILE A 312 -6.74 -23.96 -1.53
CA ILE A 312 -6.29 -23.16 -0.41
C ILE A 312 -4.78 -22.97 -0.51
N LEU A 313 -4.04 -24.08 -0.58
CA LEU A 313 -2.59 -24.08 -0.61
C LEU A 313 -2.08 -25.34 -1.32
N SER A 314 -1.14 -25.14 -2.24
CA SER A 314 -0.45 -26.17 -3.01
C SER A 314 1.03 -26.01 -2.75
N PHE A 315 1.56 -26.74 -1.78
CA PHE A 315 2.95 -26.56 -1.35
C PHE A 315 3.58 -27.87 -0.86
N GLY A 316 4.84 -28.11 -1.26
CA GLY A 316 5.62 -29.25 -0.75
C GLY A 316 5.05 -30.63 -1.04
N GLY A 317 4.37 -30.83 -2.17
CA GLY A 317 3.80 -32.13 -2.50
C GLY A 317 2.40 -32.38 -1.93
N VAL A 318 1.84 -31.44 -1.16
CA VAL A 318 0.48 -31.52 -0.61
C VAL A 318 -0.38 -30.41 -1.19
N LEU A 319 -1.59 -30.79 -1.59
CA LEU A 319 -2.63 -29.93 -2.12
C LEU A 319 -3.79 -29.88 -1.13
N TYR A 320 -3.98 -28.73 -0.48
CA TYR A 320 -5.12 -28.45 0.38
C TYR A 320 -6.24 -27.83 -0.43
N VAL A 321 -7.40 -28.48 -0.45
CA VAL A 321 -8.58 -28.06 -1.22
C VAL A 321 -9.82 -28.00 -0.35
N LYS A 322 -10.73 -27.09 -0.68
CA LYS A 322 -12.10 -27.04 -0.15
C LYS A 322 -13.09 -27.36 -1.25
N ASP A 323 -14.14 -28.09 -0.88
CA ASP A 323 -15.37 -28.07 -1.65
C ASP A 323 -16.11 -26.74 -1.41
N ARG A 324 -16.76 -26.23 -2.45
CA ARG A 324 -17.48 -24.96 -2.40
C ARG A 324 -18.72 -25.02 -1.50
N GLU A 325 -19.28 -26.22 -1.32
CA GLU A 325 -20.55 -26.43 -0.62
C GLU A 325 -20.36 -26.84 0.85
N GLU A 326 -19.36 -27.68 1.18
CA GLU A 326 -19.23 -28.27 2.52
C GLU A 326 -18.19 -27.58 3.43
N GLY A 327 -17.34 -26.72 2.88
CA GLY A 327 -16.36 -25.93 3.66
C GLY A 327 -15.24 -26.73 4.35
N LEU A 328 -15.27 -28.06 4.29
CA LEU A 328 -14.24 -28.96 4.82
C LEU A 328 -12.97 -28.90 3.98
N VAL A 329 -11.81 -28.94 4.67
CA VAL A 329 -10.49 -28.95 4.04
C VAL A 329 -9.99 -30.37 3.86
N TYR A 330 -9.68 -30.73 2.62
CA TYR A 330 -9.08 -32.02 2.28
C TYR A 330 -7.62 -31.83 1.90
N SER A 331 -6.75 -32.69 2.44
CA SER A 331 -5.35 -32.79 2.05
C SER A 331 -5.17 -33.90 1.02
N LEU A 332 -4.69 -33.56 -0.17
CA LEU A 332 -4.45 -34.49 -1.26
C LEU A 332 -2.97 -34.50 -1.65
N PRO A 333 -2.38 -35.66 -2.01
CA PRO A 333 -1.01 -35.72 -2.51
C PRO A 333 -0.95 -35.16 -3.93
N SER A 334 -0.14 -34.12 -4.14
CA SER A 334 -0.06 -33.42 -5.43
C SER A 334 0.73 -34.19 -6.50
N SER A 335 1.48 -35.23 -6.11
CA SER A 335 2.39 -35.98 -7.00
C SER A 335 1.69 -36.74 -8.13
N HIS A 336 0.40 -37.09 -7.98
CA HIS A 336 -0.37 -37.76 -9.03
C HIS A 336 -1.69 -37.06 -9.38
N LEU A 337 -1.82 -35.79 -8.99
CA LEU A 337 -2.93 -34.91 -9.39
C LEU A 337 -2.44 -33.92 -10.43
N TYR A 338 -2.96 -34.04 -11.65
CA TYR A 338 -2.60 -33.19 -12.77
C TYR A 338 -3.66 -32.11 -12.98
N MET A 339 -3.23 -30.86 -13.01
CA MET A 339 -4.12 -29.72 -13.23
C MET A 339 -4.67 -29.72 -14.66
N ILE A 340 -5.99 -29.68 -14.80
CA ILE A 340 -6.64 -29.42 -16.09
C ILE A 340 -6.54 -27.91 -16.34
N LYS A 341 -5.76 -27.49 -17.32
CA LYS A 341 -5.79 -26.09 -17.78
C LYS A 341 -7.18 -25.81 -18.34
N SER A 342 -7.95 -24.98 -17.65
CA SER A 342 -9.10 -24.32 -18.27
C SER A 342 -8.57 -23.52 -19.44
N MET A 343 -8.85 -23.96 -20.68
CA MET A 343 -8.80 -23.04 -21.81
C MET A 343 -9.80 -21.94 -21.49
N ARG A 344 -9.30 -20.71 -21.38
CA ARG A 344 -10.15 -19.51 -21.45
C ARG A 344 -10.42 -19.21 -22.91
#